data_AF-A0A2T2NR15-F1
#
_entry.id   AF-A0A2T2NR15-F1
#
_cell.length_a   1.000
_cell.length_b   1.000
_cell.length_c   1.000
_cell.angle_alpha   90.00
_cell.angle_beta   90.00
_cell.angle_gamma   90.00
#
_symmetry.space_group_name_H-M   'P 1'
#
loop_
_entity.id
_entity.type
_entity.pdbx_description
1 polymer ?
#
loop_
_entity_poly.entity_id
_entity_poly.type
_entity_poly.pdbx_seq_one_letter_code
_entity_poly.pdbx_strand_id
1 'polypeptide(L)'
;MSYIHARYLPTGVFHLFPALCRDFFVLLTLCPILFHMAFVWLKKVRTFGGDIAPHPPLLRRANFPLRPTRSNKGDRQKGHDSRSGHIRNEWPIKRGNVRPRGLENGGNYCFRNAALQALLHLPKFINFVLTHNEVDARGIVSWPCNSNDPNLDTSQSGEDELSNEDQLVCVACAMKHLIQEYWGDERVNKNKPYGDGKPGHLPNGEGSLLPIHRLAQRWYTPRPNPDLTDDERIKERDNRQDSEDFLRRILDGIDSSINRNCFPRIGQKFDSLFLLTKNETRTYTPLQCEKCGSAQLHTSNWRIDAAPEYLVVSLNLRLGDTNVKDTAPVSIPEVLNVTELHARPTTPFKYEILNVVYHAGSLNGGHYKATVTGVDGRVFEVNDKNVSKVDRKQLTKNPLGVFNTYYMIYMRVTNR
;
A
#
# COMPACT_ATOMS: atom_id res chain seq x y z
N MET A 1 5.46 -0.97 14.89
CA MET A 1 4.09 -0.61 14.50
C MET A 1 3.88 -1.15 13.09
N SER A 2 2.99 -2.11 12.90
CA SER A 2 2.75 -2.65 11.55
C SER A 2 1.76 -1.74 10.82
N TYR A 3 2.28 -0.79 10.06
CA TYR A 3 1.48 -0.10 9.05
C TYR A 3 0.98 -1.16 8.06
N ILE A 4 -0.30 -1.08 7.69
CA ILE A 4 -0.95 -1.91 6.65
C ILE A 4 -1.23 -3.36 7.08
N HIS A 5 -2.43 -3.65 7.59
CA HIS A 5 -3.03 -4.99 7.49
C HIS A 5 -4.55 -4.89 7.57
N ALA A 6 -5.23 -5.09 6.44
CA ALA A 6 -6.58 -5.65 6.40
C ALA A 6 -6.54 -6.73 5.33
N ARG A 7 -6.43 -8.01 5.74
CA ARG A 7 -6.48 -9.15 4.81
C ARG A 7 -7.93 -9.35 4.39
N TYR A 8 -8.22 -9.18 3.11
CA TYR A 8 -9.51 -9.52 2.53
C TYR A 8 -9.47 -10.98 2.06
N LEU A 9 -10.37 -11.82 2.59
CA LEU A 9 -10.56 -13.20 2.12
C LEU A 9 -11.73 -13.25 1.13
N PRO A 10 -11.70 -14.12 0.10
CA PRO A 10 -12.70 -14.15 -0.98
C PRO A 10 -14.13 -14.57 -0.58
N THR A 11 -14.41 -14.80 0.71
CA THR A 11 -15.67 -15.38 1.19
C THR A 11 -16.52 -14.45 2.04
N GLY A 12 -16.10 -13.20 2.27
CA GLY A 12 -16.87 -12.25 3.08
C GLY A 12 -16.96 -12.61 4.58
N VAL A 13 -16.12 -13.53 5.07
CA VAL A 13 -16.02 -13.91 6.48
C VAL A 13 -14.55 -13.81 6.92
N PHE A 14 -14.30 -13.06 8.00
CA PHE A 14 -12.98 -12.96 8.64
C PHE A 14 -12.73 -14.19 9.52
N HIS A 15 -11.74 -15.01 9.18
CA HIS A 15 -11.18 -16.02 10.08
C HIS A 15 -9.64 -15.98 10.06
N LEU A 16 -9.02 -16.02 11.24
CA LEU A 16 -7.62 -16.33 11.47
C LEU A 16 -7.57 -17.53 12.41
N PHE A 17 -6.96 -18.64 11.97
CA PHE A 17 -6.70 -19.80 12.82
C PHE A 17 -5.58 -19.48 13.83
N PRO A 18 -5.67 -19.94 15.09
CA PRO A 18 -4.54 -19.94 15.99
C PRO A 18 -3.51 -20.96 15.52
N ALA A 19 -2.23 -20.59 15.61
CA ALA A 19 -1.12 -21.54 15.50
C ALA A 19 -1.31 -22.64 16.55
N LEU A 20 -1.53 -23.88 16.11
CA LEU A 20 -1.46 -25.03 17.00
C LEU A 20 -0.03 -25.56 17.05
N CYS A 21 0.42 -25.76 18.28
CA CYS A 21 1.69 -26.33 18.68
C CYS A 21 2.01 -27.64 17.93
N ARG A 22 3.32 -27.81 17.71
CA ARG A 22 3.97 -29.09 17.47
C ARG A 22 3.65 -30.10 18.60
N ASP A 23 3.54 -31.35 18.18
CA ASP A 23 3.67 -32.61 18.91
C ASP A 23 2.51 -33.06 19.83
N PHE A 24 1.75 -34.08 19.38
CA PHE A 24 1.64 -35.41 20.05
C PHE A 24 0.76 -36.42 19.25
N PHE A 25 1.38 -37.55 18.87
CA PHE A 25 0.91 -38.95 18.64
C PHE A 25 -0.35 -39.32 17.80
N VAL A 26 -0.07 -39.88 16.60
CA VAL A 26 -0.22 -41.30 16.17
C VAL A 26 -1.53 -42.10 16.43
N LEU A 27 -1.96 -42.79 15.35
CA LEU A 27 -2.81 -44.00 15.18
C LEU A 27 -4.35 -43.84 15.24
N LEU A 28 -4.99 -43.91 14.07
CA LEU A 28 -5.67 -45.14 13.64
C LEU A 28 -6.03 -45.11 12.14
N THR A 29 -5.55 -46.15 11.47
CA THR A 29 -5.87 -46.63 10.12
C THR A 29 -7.36 -46.85 9.91
N LEU A 30 -7.85 -46.59 8.69
CA LEU A 30 -8.45 -47.59 7.77
C LEU A 30 -8.98 -46.91 6.49
N CYS A 31 -8.36 -47.24 5.36
CA CYS A 31 -8.91 -47.19 4.00
C CYS A 31 -9.40 -48.63 3.65
N PRO A 32 -10.04 -48.97 2.52
CA PRO A 32 -10.55 -48.16 1.39
C PRO A 32 -11.96 -48.61 0.92
N ILE A 33 -12.45 -48.03 -0.20
CA ILE A 33 -13.16 -48.68 -1.34
C ILE A 33 -14.42 -47.91 -1.84
N LEU A 34 -14.31 -47.47 -3.11
CA LEU A 34 -15.34 -47.19 -4.15
C LEU A 34 -16.27 -45.97 -4.01
N PHE A 35 -16.11 -44.97 -4.88
CA PHE A 35 -16.86 -44.96 -6.14
C PHE A 35 -16.25 -44.03 -7.20
N HIS A 36 -16.45 -44.44 -8.44
CA HIS A 36 -15.77 -44.08 -9.68
C HIS A 36 -16.12 -42.73 -10.30
N MET A 37 -15.13 -42.19 -11.03
CA MET A 37 -15.18 -41.59 -12.38
C MET A 37 -15.85 -40.22 -12.59
N ALA A 38 -14.97 -39.28 -12.95
CA ALA A 38 -15.13 -38.10 -13.81
C ALA A 38 -16.27 -38.14 -14.84
N PHE A 39 -16.95 -37.00 -15.06
CA PHE A 39 -16.85 -36.18 -16.28
C PHE A 39 -17.71 -34.90 -16.19
N VAL A 40 -17.10 -33.77 -16.55
CA VAL A 40 -17.67 -32.61 -17.29
C VAL A 40 -18.60 -31.59 -16.60
N TRP A 41 -17.99 -30.47 -16.24
CA TRP A 41 -18.27 -29.11 -16.72
C TRP A 41 -19.71 -28.80 -17.20
N LEU A 42 -20.52 -28.17 -16.34
CA LEU A 42 -21.59 -27.27 -16.76
C LEU A 42 -21.97 -26.28 -15.65
N LYS A 43 -21.69 -25.00 -15.92
CA LYS A 43 -22.39 -23.79 -15.49
C LYS A 43 -23.22 -23.84 -14.19
N LYS A 44 -22.78 -23.08 -13.18
CA LYS A 44 -23.71 -22.26 -12.38
C LYS A 44 -23.04 -21.02 -11.80
N VAL A 45 -23.09 -19.95 -12.59
CA VAL A 45 -23.04 -18.57 -12.06
C VAL A 45 -24.24 -18.44 -11.14
N ARG A 46 -24.02 -18.35 -9.82
CA ARG A 46 -25.05 -17.90 -8.89
C ARG A 46 -25.10 -16.37 -8.94
N THR A 47 -25.96 -15.87 -9.82
CA THR A 47 -26.56 -14.55 -9.71
C THR A 47 -27.44 -14.54 -8.46
N PHE A 48 -27.11 -13.72 -7.46
CA PHE A 48 -28.10 -13.31 -6.47
C PHE A 48 -28.92 -12.18 -7.09
N GLY A 49 -30.04 -12.56 -7.71
CA GLY A 49 -31.16 -11.67 -7.98
C GLY A 49 -31.95 -11.47 -6.69
N GLY A 50 -32.04 -10.22 -6.24
CA GLY A 50 -33.07 -9.78 -5.31
C GLY A 50 -34.07 -8.93 -6.10
N ASP A 51 -35.34 -9.25 -5.94
CA ASP A 51 -36.47 -8.74 -6.72
C ASP A 51 -36.59 -7.22 -6.68
N ILE A 52 -36.79 -6.63 -7.87
CA ILE A 52 -37.17 -5.23 -8.06
C ILE A 52 -38.69 -5.15 -8.01
N ALA A 53 -39.24 -4.58 -6.93
CA ALA A 53 -40.62 -4.09 -6.89
C ALA A 53 -40.69 -2.65 -7.46
N PRO A 54 -41.80 -2.26 -8.12
CA PRO A 54 -41.85 -1.06 -8.96
C PRO A 54 -41.99 0.24 -8.16
N HIS A 55 -41.43 1.31 -8.73
CA HIS A 55 -41.49 2.68 -8.22
C HIS A 55 -42.93 3.25 -8.16
N PRO A 56 -43.30 3.97 -7.09
CA PRO A 56 -44.39 4.96 -7.11
C PRO A 56 -43.87 6.38 -7.41
N PRO A 57 -44.74 7.30 -7.86
CA PRO A 57 -44.36 8.47 -8.64
C PRO A 57 -43.88 9.67 -7.81
N LEU A 58 -43.17 10.55 -8.53
CA LEU A 58 -42.58 11.81 -8.09
C LEU A 58 -43.58 12.71 -7.35
N LEU A 59 -43.27 13.05 -6.10
CA LEU A 59 -43.86 14.18 -5.39
C LEU A 59 -42.80 15.17 -4.89
N ARG A 60 -43.20 16.43 -5.04
CA ARG A 60 -42.52 17.72 -4.90
C ARG A 60 -41.59 17.91 -3.69
N ARG A 61 -40.59 18.78 -3.94
CA ARG A 61 -39.73 19.53 -3.01
C ARG A 61 -40.35 19.75 -1.62
N ALA A 62 -39.68 19.23 -0.59
CA ALA A 62 -39.78 19.69 0.78
C ALA A 62 -38.37 20.11 1.26
N ASN A 63 -38.29 21.33 1.79
CA ASN A 63 -37.09 21.90 2.42
C ASN A 63 -36.68 21.07 3.64
N PHE A 64 -35.41 20.68 3.73
CA PHE A 64 -34.80 20.24 4.98
C PHE A 64 -33.61 21.16 5.32
N PRO A 65 -33.67 21.95 6.40
CA PRO A 65 -32.49 22.44 7.06
C PRO A 65 -32.16 21.49 8.21
N LEU A 66 -31.23 20.56 8.00
CA LEU A 66 -30.59 19.86 9.12
C LEU A 66 -29.09 20.19 9.09
N ARG A 67 -28.69 21.09 9.99
CA ARG A 67 -27.29 21.26 10.38
C ARG A 67 -26.73 19.88 10.75
N PRO A 68 -25.51 19.50 10.31
CA PRO A 68 -24.93 18.23 10.71
C PRO A 68 -24.73 18.21 12.22
N THR A 69 -25.38 17.26 12.90
CA THR A 69 -25.12 16.92 14.30
C THR A 69 -23.62 16.60 14.46
N ARG A 70 -22.97 17.19 15.48
CA ARG A 70 -21.55 16.95 15.82
C ARG A 70 -21.21 15.47 15.71
N SER A 71 -20.21 15.14 14.90
CA SER A 71 -19.76 13.77 14.65
C SER A 71 -19.37 13.05 15.96
N ASN A 72 -19.98 11.90 16.27
CA ASN A 72 -19.71 11.09 17.47
C ASN A 72 -18.46 10.18 17.32
N LYS A 73 -17.42 10.69 16.65
CA LYS A 73 -16.14 9.98 16.47
C LYS A 73 -15.37 9.93 17.80
N GLY A 74 -14.57 8.88 17.99
CA GLY A 74 -13.62 8.78 19.12
C GLY A 74 -12.48 9.80 18.99
N ASP A 75 -11.80 10.13 20.09
CA ASP A 75 -10.82 11.21 20.11
C ASP A 75 -9.57 10.90 19.27
N ARG A 76 -9.15 9.63 19.22
CA ARG A 76 -8.08 9.18 18.32
C ARG A 76 -8.43 9.41 16.85
N GLN A 77 -9.66 9.07 16.45
CA GLN A 77 -10.15 9.34 15.10
C GLN A 77 -10.24 10.85 14.81
N LYS A 78 -10.80 11.67 15.73
CA LYS A 78 -10.81 13.14 15.57
C LYS A 78 -9.40 13.70 15.39
N GLY A 79 -8.43 13.12 16.12
CA GLY A 79 -7.03 13.44 15.98
C GLY A 79 -6.50 13.13 14.57
N HIS A 80 -6.78 11.93 14.04
CA HIS A 80 -6.42 11.57 12.65
C HIS A 80 -7.01 12.57 11.65
N ASP A 81 -8.32 12.83 11.74
CA ASP A 81 -9.05 13.75 10.86
C ASP A 81 -8.43 15.16 10.87
N SER A 82 -8.14 15.67 12.07
CA SER A 82 -7.52 16.99 12.23
C SER A 82 -6.13 17.01 11.60
N ARG A 83 -5.27 16.07 11.93
CA ARG A 83 -3.86 16.07 11.48
C ARG A 83 -3.73 15.88 9.98
N SER A 84 -4.46 14.92 9.39
CA SER A 84 -4.46 14.73 7.94
C SER A 84 -5.15 15.90 7.22
N GLY A 85 -6.07 16.60 7.87
CA GLY A 85 -6.70 17.83 7.38
C GLY A 85 -5.75 19.03 7.28
N HIS A 86 -4.69 19.07 8.11
CA HIS A 86 -3.65 20.11 8.03
C HIS A 86 -2.59 19.84 6.94
N ILE A 87 -2.72 18.74 6.19
CA ILE A 87 -1.86 18.42 5.06
C ILE A 87 -2.64 18.72 3.78
N ARG A 88 -2.05 19.56 2.91
CA ARG A 88 -2.71 19.99 1.67
C ARG A 88 -3.04 18.79 0.79
N ASN A 89 -4.26 18.77 0.26
CA ASN A 89 -4.73 17.76 -0.70
C ASN A 89 -4.74 18.32 -2.13
N GLU A 90 -3.69 19.05 -2.48
CA GLU A 90 -3.51 19.68 -3.79
C GLU A 90 -2.22 19.14 -4.39
N TRP A 91 -2.16 19.01 -5.70
CA TRP A 91 -0.94 18.56 -6.35
C TRP A 91 0.08 19.69 -6.42
N PRO A 92 1.29 19.55 -5.84
CA PRO A 92 2.31 20.58 -5.87
C PRO A 92 3.10 20.54 -7.18
N ILE A 93 2.41 20.46 -8.32
CA ILE A 93 2.99 20.21 -9.64
C ILE A 93 2.92 21.49 -10.45
N LYS A 94 4.08 22.04 -10.80
CA LYS A 94 4.19 23.25 -11.62
C LYS A 94 4.26 22.96 -13.13
N ARG A 95 4.53 21.71 -13.49
CA ARG A 95 4.66 21.27 -14.89
C ARG A 95 3.33 21.39 -15.64
N GLY A 96 3.35 22.04 -16.80
CA GLY A 96 2.15 22.21 -17.63
C GLY A 96 1.54 20.90 -18.13
N ASN A 97 2.38 19.94 -18.55
CA ASN A 97 1.93 18.60 -18.89
C ASN A 97 1.94 17.68 -17.66
N VAL A 98 0.78 17.55 -17.01
CA VAL A 98 0.63 16.77 -15.76
C VAL A 98 0.59 15.24 -15.95
N ARG A 99 0.89 14.74 -17.16
CA ARG A 99 1.01 13.30 -17.42
C ARG A 99 2.07 12.67 -16.51
N PRO A 100 1.83 11.48 -15.93
CA PRO A 100 2.83 10.73 -15.16
C PRO A 100 4.06 10.34 -15.98
N ARG A 101 5.20 10.14 -15.33
CA ARG A 101 6.41 9.55 -15.94
C ARG A 101 6.43 8.04 -15.72
N GLY A 102 7.01 7.32 -16.67
CA GLY A 102 7.45 5.95 -16.42
C GLY A 102 8.77 5.93 -15.64
N LEU A 103 9.10 4.78 -15.05
CA LEU A 103 10.40 4.54 -14.42
C LEU A 103 11.08 3.40 -15.17
N GLU A 104 12.31 3.59 -15.63
CA GLU A 104 13.04 2.54 -16.32
C GLU A 104 13.27 1.32 -15.42
N ASN A 105 13.21 0.14 -16.00
CA ASN A 105 13.45 -1.10 -15.30
C ASN A 105 14.86 -1.60 -15.63
N GLY A 106 15.72 -1.67 -14.61
CA GLY A 106 17.07 -2.21 -14.71
C GLY A 106 17.18 -3.73 -14.76
N GLY A 107 16.08 -4.44 -14.98
CA GLY A 107 15.99 -5.89 -14.98
C GLY A 107 14.78 -6.34 -14.16
N ASN A 108 14.95 -6.38 -12.84
CA ASN A 108 13.98 -6.94 -11.89
C ASN A 108 13.38 -5.86 -10.96
N TYR A 109 13.28 -4.61 -11.42
CA TYR A 109 12.88 -3.48 -10.57
C TYR A 109 11.39 -3.15 -10.66
N CYS A 110 10.60 -3.91 -11.42
CA CYS A 110 9.18 -3.66 -11.60
C CYS A 110 8.39 -3.61 -10.28
N PHE A 111 8.75 -4.42 -9.27
CA PHE A 111 8.14 -4.36 -7.94
C PHE A 111 8.42 -3.02 -7.22
N ARG A 112 9.63 -2.48 -7.39
CA ARG A 112 10.02 -1.17 -6.86
C ARG A 112 9.28 -0.07 -7.61
N ASN A 113 9.29 -0.14 -8.93
CA ASN A 113 8.65 0.84 -9.81
C ASN A 113 7.15 0.93 -9.54
N ALA A 114 6.44 -0.20 -9.46
CA ALA A 114 5.00 -0.20 -9.21
C ALA A 114 4.64 0.41 -7.84
N ALA A 115 5.43 0.09 -6.79
CA ALA A 115 5.27 0.68 -5.47
C ALA A 115 5.55 2.19 -5.45
N LEU A 116 6.65 2.64 -6.09
CA LEU A 116 6.96 4.07 -6.22
C LEU A 116 5.85 4.81 -6.98
N GLN A 117 5.36 4.25 -8.09
CA GLN A 117 4.23 4.83 -8.83
C GLN A 117 3.00 4.98 -7.93
N ALA A 118 2.69 3.97 -7.10
CA ALA A 118 1.56 4.04 -6.19
C ALA A 118 1.70 5.14 -5.12
N LEU A 119 2.92 5.41 -4.63
CA LEU A 119 3.21 6.45 -3.64
C LEU A 119 3.31 7.86 -4.27
N LEU A 120 3.92 7.99 -5.44
CA LEU A 120 4.10 9.25 -6.18
C LEU A 120 2.78 9.84 -6.69
N HIS A 121 1.68 9.10 -6.55
CA HIS A 121 0.33 9.54 -6.90
C HIS A 121 -0.57 9.77 -5.68
N LEU A 122 0.03 10.08 -4.51
CA LEU A 122 -0.68 10.38 -3.27
C LEU A 122 -0.46 11.87 -2.89
N PRO A 123 -1.36 12.81 -3.22
CA PRO A 123 -1.11 14.24 -3.08
C PRO A 123 -0.77 14.68 -1.65
N LYS A 124 -1.46 14.17 -0.62
CA LYS A 124 -1.12 14.50 0.78
C LYS A 124 0.23 13.94 1.21
N PHE A 125 0.57 12.74 0.76
CA PHE A 125 1.89 12.15 1.04
C PHE A 125 3.00 12.97 0.36
N ILE A 126 2.82 13.36 -0.90
CA ILE A 126 3.77 14.21 -1.62
C ILE A 126 3.97 15.54 -0.88
N ASN A 127 2.89 16.23 -0.53
CA ASN A 127 2.98 17.48 0.24
C ASN A 127 3.66 17.26 1.59
N PHE A 128 3.40 16.15 2.28
CA PHE A 128 4.05 15.82 3.54
C PHE A 128 5.57 15.65 3.35
N VAL A 129 6.01 14.80 2.42
CA VAL A 129 7.44 14.56 2.14
C VAL A 129 8.17 15.83 1.70
N LEU A 130 7.51 16.69 0.91
CA LEU A 130 8.09 17.96 0.50
C LEU A 130 8.40 18.89 1.68
N THR A 131 7.78 18.73 2.87
CA THR A 131 8.11 19.52 4.08
C THR A 131 9.39 19.09 4.80
N HIS A 132 9.98 17.94 4.43
CA HIS A 132 11.22 17.45 5.01
C HIS A 132 12.37 18.41 4.69
N ASN A 133 13.16 18.83 5.68
CA ASN A 133 14.23 19.81 5.54
C ASN A 133 13.80 21.17 4.94
N GLU A 134 12.51 21.52 4.96
CA GLU A 134 12.08 22.86 4.53
C GLU A 134 12.42 23.89 5.60
N VAL A 135 12.94 25.04 5.19
CA VAL A 135 13.30 26.14 6.09
C VAL A 135 12.19 27.17 6.10
N ASP A 136 11.65 27.48 7.28
CA ASP A 136 10.64 28.52 7.41
C ASP A 136 11.26 29.94 7.35
N ALA A 137 10.42 30.98 7.30
CA ALA A 137 10.86 32.37 7.20
C ALA A 137 11.75 32.84 8.39
N ARG A 138 11.82 32.06 9.47
CA ARG A 138 12.65 32.34 10.66
C ARG A 138 13.95 31.53 10.66
N GLY A 139 14.23 30.76 9.60
CA GLY A 139 15.39 29.89 9.53
C GLY A 139 15.22 28.54 10.24
N ILE A 140 14.00 28.19 10.69
CA ILE A 140 13.76 26.93 11.41
C ILE A 140 13.51 25.81 10.39
N VAL A 141 14.30 24.74 10.49
CA VAL A 141 14.14 23.54 9.65
C VAL A 141 12.96 22.71 10.16
N SER A 142 11.97 22.51 9.29
CA SER A 142 10.89 21.56 9.49
C SER A 142 11.38 20.14 9.24
N TRP A 143 11.18 19.25 10.23
CA TRP A 143 11.51 17.82 10.11
C TRP A 143 12.90 17.59 9.50
N PRO A 144 13.98 17.91 10.24
CA PRO A 144 15.33 17.60 9.81
C PRO A 144 15.57 16.09 9.73
N CYS A 145 16.59 15.67 9.00
CA CYS A 145 17.08 14.29 9.04
C CYS A 145 17.37 13.84 10.47
N ASN A 146 16.90 12.65 10.83
CA ASN A 146 17.21 12.04 12.12
C ASN A 146 18.61 11.42 12.07
N SER A 147 19.53 11.87 12.94
CA SER A 147 20.87 11.30 13.06
C SER A 147 20.86 9.83 13.49
N ASN A 148 19.77 9.36 14.12
CA ASN A 148 19.62 7.96 14.51
C ASN A 148 18.86 7.14 13.46
N ASP A 149 18.63 7.68 12.25
CA ASP A 149 18.00 6.93 11.16
C ASP A 149 18.96 5.81 10.71
N PRO A 150 18.57 4.53 10.78
CA PRO A 150 19.41 3.42 10.34
C PRO A 150 19.77 3.49 8.84
N ASN A 151 19.06 4.30 8.06
CA ASN A 151 19.30 4.53 6.64
C ASN A 151 20.21 5.72 6.35
N LEU A 152 20.63 6.50 7.35
CA LEU A 152 21.46 7.68 7.17
C LEU A 152 22.90 7.42 7.61
N ASP A 153 23.88 7.88 6.82
CA ASP A 153 25.27 7.88 7.24
C ASP A 153 25.52 9.11 8.11
N THR A 154 25.91 8.90 9.37
CA THR A 154 26.31 9.98 10.27
C THR A 154 27.82 10.19 10.33
N SER A 155 28.60 9.33 9.67
CA SER A 155 30.05 9.46 9.62
C SER A 155 30.47 10.51 8.60
N GLN A 156 30.43 11.78 9.01
CA GLN A 156 31.30 12.80 8.40
C GLN A 156 32.71 12.69 9.00
N SER A 157 33.47 11.62 8.73
CA SER A 157 34.88 11.58 9.10
C SER A 157 35.62 10.36 8.54
N GLY A 158 36.64 10.63 7.72
CA GLY A 158 37.77 9.74 7.50
C GLY A 158 37.69 8.97 6.20
N GLU A 159 38.67 9.27 5.33
CA GLU A 159 39.44 8.48 4.35
C GLU A 159 39.20 6.97 4.12
N ASP A 160 38.14 6.35 4.60
CA ASP A 160 37.70 5.04 4.12
C ASP A 160 36.82 5.27 2.88
N GLU A 161 37.37 4.95 1.71
CA GLU A 161 36.64 4.80 0.46
C GLU A 161 35.62 3.65 0.60
N LEU A 162 34.56 3.85 1.39
CA LEU A 162 33.31 3.13 1.17
C LEU A 162 32.98 3.35 -0.30
N SER A 163 32.94 2.26 -1.06
CA SER A 163 32.59 2.33 -2.47
C SER A 163 31.31 3.16 -2.59
N ASN A 164 31.21 4.03 -3.60
CA ASN A 164 30.05 4.91 -3.79
C ASN A 164 28.69 4.16 -3.79
N GLU A 165 28.70 2.84 -3.89
CA GLU A 165 27.53 1.96 -3.82
C GLU A 165 26.92 1.82 -2.41
N ASP A 166 27.70 2.01 -1.33
CA ASP A 166 27.27 1.77 0.06
C ASP A 166 26.79 3.02 0.82
N GLN A 167 26.71 4.18 0.15
CA GLN A 167 26.35 5.43 0.80
C GLN A 167 24.93 5.41 1.37
N LEU A 168 24.80 5.57 2.69
CA LEU A 168 23.53 5.60 3.39
C LEU A 168 22.85 6.97 3.22
N VAL A 169 21.59 6.97 2.76
CA VAL A 169 20.81 8.19 2.53
C VAL A 169 19.48 8.16 3.30
N CYS A 170 19.13 9.29 3.92
CA CYS A 170 17.80 9.49 4.49
C CYS A 170 16.71 9.21 3.44
N VAL A 171 15.78 8.31 3.75
CA VAL A 171 14.74 7.88 2.80
C VAL A 171 13.81 9.05 2.43
N ALA A 172 13.50 9.94 3.38
CA ALA A 172 12.70 11.12 3.12
C ALA A 172 13.41 12.11 2.19
N CYS A 173 14.74 12.26 2.29
CA CYS A 173 15.53 13.04 1.33
C CYS A 173 15.48 12.43 -0.08
N ALA A 174 15.70 11.11 -0.19
CA ALA A 174 15.67 10.41 -1.47
C ALA A 174 14.28 10.52 -2.13
N MET A 175 13.20 10.31 -1.36
CA MET A 175 11.83 10.46 -1.86
C MET A 175 11.49 11.90 -2.22
N LYS A 176 11.96 12.89 -1.46
CA LYS A 176 11.76 14.32 -1.79
C LYS A 176 12.41 14.67 -3.14
N HIS A 177 13.64 14.21 -3.36
CA HIS A 177 14.33 14.41 -4.63
C HIS A 177 13.62 13.69 -5.78
N LEU A 178 13.17 12.45 -5.57
CA LEU A 178 12.40 11.71 -6.58
C LEU A 178 11.10 12.42 -6.93
N ILE A 179 10.36 12.93 -5.94
CA ILE A 179 9.12 13.69 -6.18
C ILE A 179 9.42 14.92 -7.06
N GLN A 180 10.49 15.65 -6.76
CA GLN A 180 10.88 16.86 -7.48
C GLN A 180 11.27 16.56 -8.93
N GLU A 181 12.06 15.52 -9.20
CA GLU A 181 12.43 15.13 -10.56
C GLU A 181 11.22 14.54 -11.33
N TYR A 182 10.45 13.68 -10.68
CA TYR A 182 9.31 13.00 -11.27
C TYR A 182 8.23 13.99 -11.74
N TRP A 183 7.90 14.98 -10.91
CA TRP A 183 6.90 16.00 -11.23
C TRP A 183 7.48 17.31 -11.77
N GLY A 184 8.80 17.44 -11.83
CA GLY A 184 9.51 18.60 -12.37
C GLY A 184 9.49 18.68 -13.89
N ASP A 185 10.03 19.78 -14.42
CA ASP A 185 10.08 20.09 -15.85
C ASP A 185 11.29 19.49 -16.58
N GLU A 186 12.22 18.87 -15.87
CA GLU A 186 13.38 18.22 -16.49
C GLU A 186 12.97 17.10 -17.46
N ARG A 187 13.72 16.86 -18.53
CA ARG A 187 13.38 15.81 -19.53
C ARG A 187 11.95 15.95 -20.12
N VAL A 188 11.34 17.14 -20.03
CA VAL A 188 10.17 17.54 -20.82
C VAL A 188 10.73 18.16 -22.08
N ASN A 189 11.01 17.33 -23.09
CA ASN A 189 11.69 17.78 -24.30
C ASN A 189 10.82 18.81 -25.05
N LYS A 190 11.20 20.09 -24.99
CA LYS A 190 10.71 21.11 -25.93
C LYS A 190 11.39 20.99 -27.31
N ASN A 191 12.59 20.39 -27.40
CA ASN A 191 13.48 20.47 -28.60
C ASN A 191 14.09 19.12 -29.09
N LYS A 192 13.39 17.97 -29.00
CA LYS A 192 13.81 16.69 -29.65
C LYS A 192 12.73 16.12 -30.59
N PRO A 193 13.09 15.28 -31.59
CA PRO A 193 12.29 15.01 -32.80
C PRO A 193 11.09 14.06 -32.62
N TYR A 194 10.86 13.52 -31.42
CA TYR A 194 9.69 12.67 -31.10
C TYR A 194 8.54 13.46 -30.40
N GLY A 195 8.45 14.77 -30.65
CA GLY A 195 7.25 15.36 -31.25
C GLY A 195 5.91 15.50 -30.50
N ASP A 196 5.78 15.22 -29.19
CA ASP A 196 4.45 15.36 -28.53
C ASP A 196 4.40 16.10 -27.18
N GLY A 197 5.54 16.61 -26.69
CA GLY A 197 5.60 17.38 -25.44
C GLY A 197 5.29 16.57 -24.17
N LYS A 198 5.35 15.23 -24.23
CA LYS A 198 5.16 14.37 -23.05
C LYS A 198 6.41 14.29 -22.16
N PRO A 199 6.26 14.16 -20.82
CA PRO A 199 7.39 13.93 -19.92
C PRO A 199 8.10 12.60 -20.22
N GLY A 200 9.42 12.63 -20.36
CA GLY A 200 10.24 11.42 -20.49
C GLY A 200 10.24 10.56 -19.21
N HIS A 201 10.53 9.26 -19.35
CA HIS A 201 10.73 8.38 -18.19
C HIS A 201 12.02 8.74 -17.44
N LEU A 202 12.09 8.36 -16.17
CA LEU A 202 13.33 8.48 -15.38
C LEU A 202 14.21 7.24 -15.61
N PRO A 203 15.52 7.42 -15.84
CA PRO A 203 16.45 6.32 -16.03
C PRO A 203 16.74 5.63 -14.70
N ASN A 204 17.02 4.33 -14.74
CA ASN A 204 17.20 3.53 -13.55
C ASN A 204 18.50 3.85 -12.77
N GLY A 205 19.62 4.00 -13.49
CA GLY A 205 20.97 4.09 -12.89
C GLY A 205 21.45 5.48 -12.54
N GLU A 206 20.61 6.52 -12.69
CA GLU A 206 21.01 7.92 -12.56
C GLU A 206 19.94 8.74 -11.83
N GLY A 207 20.30 9.97 -11.43
CA GLY A 207 19.36 10.92 -10.86
C GLY A 207 18.77 10.47 -9.52
N SER A 208 17.50 10.77 -9.30
CA SER A 208 16.81 10.54 -8.03
C SER A 208 16.42 9.07 -7.76
N LEU A 209 16.46 8.19 -8.77
CA LEU A 209 16.15 6.77 -8.60
C LEU A 209 17.32 5.98 -8.02
N LEU A 210 18.56 6.34 -8.35
CA LEU A 210 19.76 5.63 -7.92
C LEU A 210 19.85 5.47 -6.38
N PRO A 211 19.67 6.53 -5.55
CA PRO A 211 19.74 6.38 -4.10
C PRO A 211 18.64 5.46 -3.54
N ILE A 212 17.45 5.46 -4.15
CA ILE A 212 16.34 4.60 -3.74
C ILE A 212 16.62 3.14 -4.09
N HIS A 213 17.22 2.89 -5.25
CA HIS A 213 17.65 1.55 -5.61
C HIS A 213 18.76 1.04 -4.70
N ARG A 214 19.75 1.87 -4.33
CA ARG A 214 20.78 1.50 -3.34
C ARG A 214 20.17 1.17 -1.97
N LEU A 215 19.22 1.96 -1.48
CA LEU A 215 18.46 1.64 -0.26
C LEU A 215 17.78 0.27 -0.36
N ALA A 216 17.10 0.00 -1.48
CA ALA A 216 16.46 -1.29 -1.73
C ALA A 216 17.47 -2.44 -1.67
N GLN A 217 18.61 -2.29 -2.34
CA GLN A 217 19.67 -3.30 -2.37
C GLN A 217 20.13 -3.62 -0.93
N ARG A 218 20.42 -2.61 -0.12
CA ARG A 218 20.80 -2.79 1.29
C ARG A 218 19.72 -3.50 2.11
N TRP A 219 18.45 -3.16 1.91
CA TRP A 219 17.34 -3.76 2.66
C TRP A 219 17.14 -5.25 2.37
N TYR A 220 17.43 -5.68 1.13
CA TYR A 220 17.23 -7.06 0.70
C TYR A 220 18.48 -7.93 0.85
N THR A 221 19.66 -7.33 0.80
CA THR A 221 20.96 -8.01 0.97
C THR A 221 21.85 -7.22 1.94
N PRO A 222 21.55 -7.24 3.25
CA PRO A 222 22.30 -6.45 4.24
C PRO A 222 23.74 -6.95 4.45
N ARG A 223 24.06 -8.18 4.02
CA ARG A 223 25.42 -8.73 3.94
C ARG A 223 25.50 -9.57 2.66
N PRO A 224 26.16 -9.09 1.60
CA PRO A 224 26.37 -9.91 0.42
C PRO A 224 27.16 -11.16 0.82
N ASN A 225 26.70 -12.35 0.39
CA ASN A 225 27.47 -13.57 0.60
C ASN A 225 28.79 -13.40 -0.19
N PRO A 226 29.96 -13.38 0.49
CA PRO A 226 31.24 -13.16 -0.18
C PRO A 226 31.60 -14.31 -1.14
N ASP A 227 30.97 -15.47 -0.99
CA ASP A 227 31.20 -16.65 -1.82
C ASP A 227 30.45 -16.63 -3.15
N LEU A 228 29.54 -15.66 -3.35
CA LEU A 228 28.79 -15.50 -4.60
C LEU A 228 29.49 -14.52 -5.54
N THR A 229 29.46 -14.83 -6.84
CA THR A 229 29.86 -13.88 -7.88
C THR A 229 28.98 -12.62 -7.84
N ASP A 230 29.46 -11.51 -8.40
CA ASP A 230 28.68 -10.27 -8.48
C ASP A 230 27.32 -10.49 -9.18
N ASP A 231 27.30 -11.29 -10.25
CA ASP A 231 26.08 -11.66 -10.96
C ASP A 231 25.11 -12.48 -10.10
N GLU A 232 25.62 -13.40 -9.29
CA GLU A 232 24.80 -14.21 -8.37
C GLU A 232 24.26 -13.38 -7.21
N ARG A 233 25.07 -12.47 -6.67
CA ARG A 233 24.61 -11.49 -5.67
C ARG A 233 23.51 -10.59 -6.23
N ILE A 234 23.69 -10.09 -7.46
CA ILE A 234 22.69 -9.28 -8.17
C ILE A 234 21.40 -10.09 -8.36
N LYS A 235 21.50 -11.36 -8.77
CA LYS A 235 20.33 -12.24 -8.90
C LYS A 235 19.65 -12.50 -7.56
N GLU A 236 20.38 -12.88 -6.52
CA GLU A 236 19.80 -13.13 -5.19
C GLU A 236 19.07 -11.90 -4.65
N ARG A 237 19.72 -10.73 -4.78
CA ARG A 237 19.20 -9.42 -4.41
C ARG A 237 17.92 -9.06 -5.14
N ASP A 238 17.91 -9.26 -6.45
CA ASP A 238 16.82 -8.82 -7.30
C ASP A 238 15.73 -9.91 -7.49
N ASN A 239 15.92 -11.12 -6.94
CA ASN A 239 14.91 -12.19 -6.91
C ASN A 239 13.91 -12.07 -5.75
N ARG A 240 14.18 -11.24 -4.72
CA ARG A 240 13.20 -10.93 -3.67
C ARG A 240 12.31 -9.75 -4.10
N GLN A 241 11.14 -10.05 -4.67
CA GLN A 241 10.33 -9.08 -5.44
C GLN A 241 8.93 -8.81 -4.86
N ASP A 242 8.78 -8.71 -3.55
CA ASP A 242 7.48 -8.33 -2.98
C ASP A 242 7.29 -6.81 -3.04
N SER A 243 6.35 -6.36 -3.88
CA SER A 243 6.05 -4.92 -4.07
C SER A 243 5.46 -4.27 -2.82
N GLU A 244 4.70 -5.00 -2.00
CA GLU A 244 4.13 -4.48 -0.75
C GLU A 244 5.22 -4.33 0.31
N ASP A 245 6.13 -5.30 0.42
CA ASP A 245 7.28 -5.22 1.32
C ASP A 245 8.15 -4.01 0.98
N PHE A 246 8.42 -3.76 -0.30
CA PHE A 246 9.17 -2.57 -0.72
C PHE A 246 8.45 -1.26 -0.37
N LEU A 247 7.13 -1.18 -0.64
CA LEU A 247 6.31 -0.04 -0.24
C LEU A 247 6.39 0.20 1.28
N ARG A 248 6.32 -0.86 2.08
CA ARG A 248 6.43 -0.79 3.53
C ARG A 248 7.80 -0.30 3.99
N ARG A 249 8.89 -0.78 3.38
CA ARG A 249 10.25 -0.32 3.71
C ARG A 249 10.46 1.17 3.42
N ILE A 250 9.87 1.68 2.34
CA ILE A 250 9.87 3.14 2.06
C ILE A 250 9.13 3.90 3.17
N LEU A 251 7.94 3.43 3.57
CA LEU A 251 7.17 4.07 4.65
C LEU A 251 7.89 4.00 6.00
N ASP A 252 8.45 2.84 6.36
CA ASP A 252 9.20 2.64 7.60
C ASP A 252 10.50 3.47 7.61
N GLY A 253 11.16 3.62 6.46
CA GLY A 253 12.32 4.49 6.29
C GLY A 253 11.98 5.97 6.44
N ILE A 254 10.84 6.41 5.89
CA ILE A 254 10.33 7.77 6.13
C ILE A 254 10.02 7.97 7.62
N ASP A 255 9.36 7.01 8.28
CA ASP A 255 9.09 7.09 9.71
C ASP A 255 10.38 7.18 10.55
N SER A 256 11.39 6.39 10.18
CA SER A 256 12.71 6.36 10.85
C SER A 256 13.45 7.70 10.73
N SER A 257 13.23 8.43 9.65
CA SER A 257 13.78 9.78 9.47
C SER A 257 13.12 10.83 10.39
N ILE A 258 12.02 10.50 11.07
CA ILE A 258 11.34 11.40 12.01
C ILE A 258 11.86 11.13 13.42
N ASN A 259 12.59 12.09 14.00
CA ASN A 259 12.84 12.09 15.44
C ASN A 259 11.54 12.45 16.18
N ARG A 260 10.76 11.43 16.56
CA ARG A 260 9.43 11.59 17.19
C ARG A 260 9.47 12.29 18.56
N ASN A 261 10.61 12.30 19.25
CA ASN A 261 10.78 13.02 20.51
C ASN A 261 10.87 14.53 20.28
N CYS A 262 11.62 14.95 19.26
CA CYS A 262 11.78 16.36 18.91
C CYS A 262 10.63 16.89 18.03
N PHE A 263 10.07 16.03 17.18
CA PHE A 263 9.05 16.39 16.18
C PHE A 263 7.79 15.52 16.27
N PRO A 264 7.13 15.43 17.45
CA PRO A 264 5.97 14.55 17.64
C PRO A 264 4.81 14.89 16.71
N ARG A 265 4.62 16.17 16.37
CA ARG A 265 3.56 16.61 15.44
C ARG A 265 3.78 16.10 14.01
N ILE A 266 5.03 15.91 13.59
CA ILE A 266 5.36 15.35 12.27
C ILE A 266 5.06 13.86 12.25
N GLY A 267 5.49 13.12 13.28
CA GLY A 267 5.16 11.70 13.44
C GLY A 267 3.66 11.45 13.46
N GLN A 268 2.90 12.25 14.22
CA GLN A 268 1.44 12.11 14.28
C GLN A 268 0.74 12.47 12.96
N LYS A 269 1.32 13.36 12.15
CA LYS A 269 0.84 13.66 10.79
C LYS A 269 1.08 12.45 9.88
N PHE A 270 2.26 11.85 9.92
CA PHE A 270 2.57 10.61 9.20
C PHE A 270 1.62 9.47 9.60
N ASP A 271 1.41 9.27 10.90
CA ASP A 271 0.47 8.27 11.43
C ASP A 271 -0.95 8.50 10.88
N SER A 272 -1.40 9.76 10.83
CA SER A 272 -2.71 10.09 10.28
C SER A 272 -2.87 9.75 8.80
N LEU A 273 -1.76 9.66 8.04
CA LEU A 273 -1.78 9.31 6.62
C LEU A 273 -1.87 7.80 6.39
N PHE A 274 -1.18 6.96 7.18
CA PHE A 274 -1.03 5.52 6.87
C PHE A 274 -1.29 4.55 8.04
N LEU A 275 -1.30 5.01 9.29
CA LEU A 275 -1.48 4.12 10.45
C LEU A 275 -2.95 3.76 10.66
N LEU A 276 -3.27 2.48 10.49
CA LEU A 276 -4.56 1.93 10.90
C LEU A 276 -4.48 1.49 12.36
N THR A 277 -5.13 2.23 13.26
CA THR A 277 -5.20 1.86 14.68
C THR A 277 -6.39 0.94 14.93
N LYS A 278 -6.15 -0.20 15.58
CA LYS A 278 -7.17 -1.19 15.93
C LYS A 278 -7.27 -1.33 17.45
N ASN A 279 -8.48 -1.52 17.94
CA ASN A 279 -8.73 -2.01 19.29
C ASN A 279 -9.09 -3.50 19.21
N GLU A 280 -8.32 -4.32 19.91
CA GLU A 280 -8.56 -5.77 20.02
C GLU A 280 -9.25 -6.06 21.36
N THR A 281 -10.40 -6.70 21.30
CA THR A 281 -11.09 -7.26 22.47
C THR A 281 -10.95 -8.77 22.41
N ARG A 282 -10.31 -9.34 23.43
CA ARG A 282 -10.23 -10.79 23.61
C ARG A 282 -11.34 -11.21 24.55
N THR A 283 -12.27 -11.99 24.05
CA THR A 283 -13.24 -12.67 24.89
C THR A 283 -12.67 -14.04 25.25
N TYR A 284 -12.49 -14.26 26.55
CA TYR A 284 -12.12 -15.55 27.10
C TYR A 284 -13.41 -16.29 27.37
N THR A 285 -13.65 -17.38 26.63
CA THR A 285 -14.70 -18.32 27.02
C THR A 285 -14.01 -19.38 27.87
N PRO A 286 -14.24 -19.43 29.19
CA PRO A 286 -13.69 -20.49 30.01
C PRO A 286 -14.34 -21.81 29.57
N LEU A 287 -13.62 -22.56 28.76
CA LEU A 287 -13.79 -24.00 28.67
C LEU A 287 -12.70 -24.55 29.57
N GLN A 288 -12.98 -24.69 30.87
CA GLN A 288 -12.40 -25.71 31.76
C GLN A 288 -13.25 -25.80 33.03
N CYS A 289 -14.00 -26.89 33.13
CA CYS A 289 -14.75 -27.31 34.30
C CYS A 289 -13.78 -27.79 35.41
N GLU A 290 -14.01 -27.37 36.65
CA GLU A 290 -13.17 -27.71 37.83
C GLU A 290 -13.03 -29.21 38.11
N LYS A 291 -13.84 -30.07 37.46
CA LYS A 291 -13.76 -31.54 37.61
C LYS A 291 -12.91 -32.27 36.56
N CYS A 292 -12.66 -31.70 35.37
CA CYS A 292 -12.17 -32.54 34.24
C CYS A 292 -11.09 -31.95 33.30
N GLY A 293 -10.74 -30.66 33.39
CA GLY A 293 -9.45 -30.18 32.86
C GLY A 293 -9.22 -30.07 31.33
N SER A 294 -10.20 -29.69 30.49
CA SER A 294 -9.98 -29.49 29.02
C SER A 294 -10.20 -28.06 28.44
N ALA A 295 -9.25 -27.63 27.58
CA ALA A 295 -8.82 -26.29 27.11
C ALA A 295 -9.82 -25.14 26.77
N GLN A 296 -9.35 -23.91 27.03
CA GLN A 296 -10.04 -22.62 26.77
C GLN A 296 -10.06 -22.24 25.27
N LEU A 297 -11.17 -21.66 24.82
CA LEU A 297 -11.30 -21.09 23.48
C LEU A 297 -11.16 -19.56 23.55
N HIS A 298 -10.21 -19.01 22.78
CA HIS A 298 -10.03 -17.57 22.65
C HIS A 298 -10.70 -17.07 21.38
N THR A 299 -11.59 -16.08 21.51
CA THR A 299 -12.06 -15.31 20.34
C THR A 299 -11.50 -13.89 20.45
N SER A 300 -10.71 -13.51 19.45
CA SER A 300 -10.23 -12.14 19.30
C SER A 300 -11.09 -11.42 18.28
N ASN A 301 -11.71 -10.32 18.71
CA ASN A 301 -12.45 -9.41 17.85
C ASN A 301 -11.70 -8.09 17.77
N TRP A 302 -11.59 -7.50 16.58
CA TRP A 302 -10.95 -6.20 16.41
C TRP A 302 -11.91 -5.20 15.76
N ARG A 303 -11.77 -3.93 16.13
CA ARG A 303 -12.47 -2.78 15.53
C ARG A 303 -11.45 -1.70 15.18
N ILE A 304 -11.74 -0.93 14.13
CA ILE A 304 -10.94 0.25 13.76
C ILE A 304 -11.22 1.35 14.78
N ASP A 305 -10.18 1.81 15.47
CA ASP A 305 -10.26 2.88 16.46
C ASP A 305 -9.92 4.25 15.84
N ALA A 306 -8.94 4.25 14.93
CA ALA A 306 -8.61 5.40 14.10
C ALA A 306 -8.19 4.93 12.70
N ALA A 307 -8.94 5.35 11.70
CA ALA A 307 -8.72 5.08 10.30
C ALA A 307 -7.78 6.16 9.68
N PRO A 308 -6.84 5.76 8.81
CA PRO A 308 -5.88 6.66 8.16
C PRO A 308 -6.49 7.40 6.96
N GLU A 309 -5.80 8.41 6.45
CA GLU A 309 -6.16 9.08 5.21
C GLU A 309 -6.06 8.14 3.99
N TYR A 310 -4.98 7.38 3.91
CA TYR A 310 -4.74 6.38 2.88
C TYR A 310 -4.84 4.99 3.50
N LEU A 311 -5.70 4.15 2.93
CA LEU A 311 -5.87 2.77 3.33
C LEU A 311 -5.29 1.85 2.25
N VAL A 312 -4.21 1.15 2.59
CA VAL A 312 -3.65 0.09 1.73
C VAL A 312 -4.35 -1.23 2.06
N VAL A 313 -4.91 -1.87 1.05
CA VAL A 313 -5.63 -3.14 1.15
C VAL A 313 -4.96 -4.15 0.23
N SER A 314 -4.42 -5.22 0.82
CA SER A 314 -3.72 -6.28 0.09
C SER A 314 -4.58 -7.53 -0.01
N LEU A 315 -4.57 -8.16 -1.18
CA LEU A 315 -5.16 -9.46 -1.39
C LEU A 315 -4.12 -10.53 -1.05
N ASN A 316 -4.51 -11.52 -0.25
CA ASN A 316 -3.66 -12.69 -0.05
C ASN A 316 -3.77 -13.57 -1.28
N LEU A 317 -2.76 -13.51 -2.15
CA LEU A 317 -2.70 -14.30 -3.36
C LEU A 317 -2.16 -15.72 -3.12
N ARG A 318 -2.01 -16.18 -1.88
CA ARG A 318 -1.59 -17.55 -1.57
C ARG A 318 -2.81 -18.44 -1.29
N LEU A 319 -2.94 -19.54 -2.04
CA LEU A 319 -4.02 -20.50 -1.84
C LEU A 319 -3.73 -21.39 -0.62
N GLY A 320 -4.33 -21.05 0.53
CA GLY A 320 -4.07 -21.73 1.81
C GLY A 320 -2.58 -21.69 2.16
N ASP A 321 -2.02 -22.83 2.58
CA ASP A 321 -0.60 -22.98 2.90
C ASP A 321 0.27 -23.42 1.70
N THR A 322 -0.33 -23.54 0.51
CA THR A 322 0.37 -24.00 -0.70
C THR A 322 1.21 -22.90 -1.32
N ASN A 323 2.19 -23.23 -2.17
CA ASN A 323 2.90 -22.23 -2.98
C ASN A 323 2.20 -21.92 -4.31
N VAL A 324 0.87 -22.05 -4.34
CA VAL A 324 0.04 -21.78 -5.52
C VAL A 324 -0.57 -20.40 -5.38
N LYS A 325 -0.52 -19.64 -6.47
CA LYS A 325 -1.15 -18.32 -6.55
C LYS A 325 -2.67 -18.49 -6.66
N ASP A 326 -3.40 -17.95 -5.68
CA ASP A 326 -4.84 -17.80 -5.75
C ASP A 326 -5.19 -16.71 -6.76
N THR A 327 -5.85 -17.12 -7.84
CA THR A 327 -6.28 -16.25 -8.94
C THR A 327 -7.80 -16.14 -8.99
N ALA A 328 -8.50 -16.54 -7.91
CA ALA A 328 -9.94 -16.43 -7.82
C ALA A 328 -10.40 -14.98 -8.08
N PRO A 329 -11.52 -14.79 -8.80
CA PRO A 329 -12.05 -13.46 -9.06
C PRO A 329 -12.45 -12.79 -7.74
N VAL A 330 -11.87 -11.63 -7.49
CA VAL A 330 -12.26 -10.75 -6.38
C VAL A 330 -12.88 -9.48 -6.97
N SER A 331 -14.09 -9.16 -6.54
CA SER A 331 -14.74 -7.88 -6.87
C SER A 331 -14.08 -6.75 -6.11
N ILE A 332 -13.55 -5.76 -6.84
CA ILE A 332 -12.87 -4.60 -6.25
C ILE A 332 -13.85 -3.42 -6.27
N PRO A 333 -14.32 -2.94 -5.10
CA PRO A 333 -15.25 -1.83 -5.06
C PRO A 333 -14.56 -0.51 -5.40
N GLU A 334 -15.20 0.36 -6.18
CA GLU A 334 -14.70 1.74 -6.38
C GLU A 334 -14.74 2.53 -5.07
N VAL A 335 -15.79 2.32 -4.28
CA VAL A 335 -15.96 2.89 -2.94
C VAL A 335 -16.01 1.79 -1.91
N LEU A 336 -14.96 1.69 -1.10
CA LEU A 336 -14.87 0.77 0.03
C LEU A 336 -15.52 1.39 1.28
N ASN A 337 -16.59 0.77 1.78
CA ASN A 337 -17.27 1.18 3.00
C ASN A 337 -16.78 0.34 4.19
N VAL A 338 -16.03 0.96 5.10
CA VAL A 338 -15.51 0.30 6.33
C VAL A 338 -16.22 0.77 7.59
N THR A 339 -17.39 1.42 7.46
CA THR A 339 -18.14 1.99 8.60
C THR A 339 -18.41 0.94 9.68
N GLU A 340 -18.87 -0.24 9.29
CA GLU A 340 -19.21 -1.34 10.22
C GLU A 340 -17.99 -1.91 10.95
N LEU A 341 -16.78 -1.76 10.38
CA LEU A 341 -15.54 -2.19 11.01
C LEU A 341 -15.04 -1.18 12.06
N HIS A 342 -15.58 0.05 12.07
CA HIS A 342 -15.18 1.08 13.02
C HIS A 342 -15.76 0.83 14.42
N ALA A 343 -15.02 1.20 15.46
CA ALA A 343 -15.40 1.05 16.87
C ALA A 343 -16.63 1.91 17.23
N ARG A 344 -16.87 2.98 16.47
CA ARG A 344 -18.05 3.84 16.56
C ARG A 344 -18.65 4.03 15.15
N PRO A 345 -19.54 3.15 14.69
CA PRO A 345 -20.07 3.15 13.31
C PRO A 345 -21.19 4.20 13.12
N THR A 346 -21.07 5.37 13.73
CA THR A 346 -22.12 6.41 13.71
C THR A 346 -21.97 7.40 12.55
N THR A 347 -20.78 7.49 11.97
CA THR A 347 -20.48 8.32 10.81
C THR A 347 -19.92 7.45 9.70
N PRO A 348 -20.35 7.62 8.43
CA PRO A 348 -19.80 6.84 7.33
C PRO A 348 -18.27 6.96 7.22
N PHE A 349 -17.58 5.83 7.21
CA PHE A 349 -16.16 5.71 6.89
C PHE A 349 -16.04 5.04 5.53
N LYS A 350 -15.93 5.88 4.50
CA LYS A 350 -15.84 5.45 3.10
C LYS A 350 -14.50 5.88 2.52
N TYR A 351 -14.04 5.08 1.57
CA TYR A 351 -12.76 5.20 0.90
C TYR A 351 -12.99 5.04 -0.59
N GLU A 352 -12.38 5.90 -1.40
CA GLU A 352 -12.43 5.83 -2.86
C GLU A 352 -11.11 5.28 -3.39
N ILE A 353 -11.18 4.35 -4.33
CA ILE A 353 -9.99 3.73 -4.90
C ILE A 353 -9.17 4.77 -5.66
N LEU A 354 -7.87 4.80 -5.40
CA LEU A 354 -6.98 5.78 -6.03
C LEU A 354 -5.98 5.09 -6.96
N ASN A 355 -5.26 4.10 -6.43
CA ASN A 355 -4.19 3.39 -7.14
C ASN A 355 -4.32 1.88 -6.93
N VAL A 356 -3.91 1.09 -7.92
CA VAL A 356 -3.87 -0.38 -7.86
C VAL A 356 -2.56 -0.90 -8.40
N VAL A 357 -1.94 -1.82 -7.67
CA VAL A 357 -0.79 -2.57 -8.15
C VAL A 357 -1.22 -3.98 -8.52
N TYR A 358 -0.81 -4.40 -9.71
CA TYR A 358 -1.09 -5.71 -10.28
C TYR A 358 0.17 -6.55 -10.29
N HIS A 359 0.00 -7.85 -10.13
CA HIS A 359 1.07 -8.83 -10.21
C HIS A 359 0.72 -9.92 -11.22
N ALA A 360 1.61 -10.15 -12.19
CA ALA A 360 1.58 -11.27 -13.11
C ALA A 360 2.60 -12.33 -12.75
N GLY A 361 2.33 -13.60 -13.08
CA GLY A 361 3.25 -14.72 -12.82
C GLY A 361 2.93 -15.48 -11.54
N SER A 362 3.92 -16.24 -11.07
CA SER A 362 3.83 -17.16 -9.92
C SER A 362 4.14 -16.45 -8.59
N LEU A 363 4.01 -17.14 -7.44
CA LEU A 363 4.42 -16.57 -6.16
C LEU A 363 5.94 -16.34 -6.02
N ASN A 364 6.76 -17.02 -6.84
CA ASN A 364 8.22 -16.94 -6.77
C ASN A 364 8.82 -15.95 -7.76
N GLY A 365 8.01 -15.31 -8.60
CA GLY A 365 8.52 -14.46 -9.66
C GLY A 365 7.45 -14.11 -10.67
N GLY A 366 7.60 -12.91 -11.24
CA GLY A 366 6.53 -12.30 -11.98
C GLY A 366 6.85 -10.91 -12.49
N HIS A 367 5.80 -10.14 -12.75
CA HIS A 367 5.92 -8.76 -13.19
C HIS A 367 4.89 -7.88 -12.49
N TYR A 368 5.32 -6.72 -12.02
CA TYR A 368 4.44 -5.74 -11.39
C TYR A 368 4.19 -4.56 -12.31
N LYS A 369 2.96 -4.05 -12.26
CA LYS A 369 2.59 -2.78 -12.88
C LYS A 369 1.60 -2.03 -12.00
N ALA A 370 1.52 -0.72 -12.16
CA ALA A 370 0.59 0.12 -11.42
C ALA A 370 -0.49 0.70 -12.35
N THR A 371 -1.69 0.89 -11.83
CA THR A 371 -2.68 1.81 -12.39
C THR A 371 -2.89 2.91 -11.37
N VAL A 372 -2.72 4.16 -11.79
CA VAL A 372 -2.65 5.33 -10.90
C VAL A 372 -3.60 6.42 -11.36
N THR A 373 -4.16 7.15 -10.39
CA THR A 373 -4.94 8.36 -10.66
C THR A 373 -4.02 9.56 -10.75
N GLY A 374 -4.00 10.21 -11.91
CA GLY A 374 -3.21 11.41 -12.19
C GLY A 374 -3.79 12.69 -11.58
N VAL A 375 -3.04 13.77 -11.76
CA VAL A 375 -3.29 15.12 -11.23
C VAL A 375 -4.67 15.66 -11.57
N ASP A 376 -5.10 15.39 -12.79
CA ASP A 376 -6.35 15.84 -13.41
C ASP A 376 -7.49 14.81 -13.26
N GLY A 377 -7.30 13.79 -12.42
CA GLY A 377 -8.25 12.70 -12.21
C GLY A 377 -8.27 11.65 -13.32
N ARG A 378 -7.47 11.79 -14.38
CA ARG A 378 -7.34 10.78 -15.44
C ARG A 378 -6.53 9.60 -14.92
N VAL A 379 -6.86 8.40 -15.38
CA VAL A 379 -6.21 7.16 -14.94
C VAL A 379 -5.17 6.72 -15.96
N PHE A 380 -4.03 6.27 -15.46
CA PHE A 380 -2.92 5.79 -16.27
C PHE A 380 -2.47 4.41 -15.80
N GLU A 381 -2.27 3.50 -16.74
CA GLU A 381 -1.48 2.30 -16.49
C GLU A 381 0.00 2.66 -16.69
N VAL A 382 0.83 2.30 -15.71
CA VAL A 382 2.27 2.51 -15.72
C VAL A 382 2.95 1.15 -15.58
N ASN A 383 3.56 0.72 -16.68
CA ASN A 383 4.31 -0.51 -16.80
C ASN A 383 5.78 -0.14 -17.07
N ASP A 384 6.54 -0.01 -15.98
CA ASP A 384 7.90 0.53 -15.97
C ASP A 384 7.98 1.88 -16.70
N LYS A 385 8.75 1.97 -17.78
CA LYS A 385 8.91 3.20 -18.57
C LYS A 385 7.69 3.54 -19.42
N ASN A 386 6.80 2.58 -19.63
CA ASN A 386 5.65 2.72 -20.51
C ASN A 386 4.44 3.21 -19.73
N VAL A 387 3.93 4.38 -20.12
CA VAL A 387 2.71 4.96 -19.54
C VAL A 387 1.63 4.96 -20.61
N SER A 388 0.42 4.50 -20.27
CA SER A 388 -0.73 4.55 -21.16
C SER A 388 -1.95 5.10 -20.42
N LYS A 389 -2.74 5.95 -21.08
CA LYS A 389 -4.00 6.42 -20.50
C LYS A 389 -5.01 5.27 -20.61
N VAL A 390 -5.74 5.00 -19.53
CA VAL A 390 -6.74 3.93 -19.48
C VAL A 390 -8.07 4.46 -18.95
N ASP A 391 -9.12 3.69 -19.15
CA ASP A 391 -10.43 3.99 -18.55
C ASP A 391 -10.39 3.79 -17.03
N ARG A 392 -11.14 4.61 -16.30
CA ARG A 392 -11.20 4.56 -14.83
C ARG A 392 -11.67 3.21 -14.29
N LYS A 393 -12.52 2.48 -15.05
CA LYS A 393 -12.94 1.11 -14.71
C LYS A 393 -11.76 0.15 -14.58
N GLN A 394 -10.59 0.49 -15.10
CA GLN A 394 -9.39 -0.32 -14.91
C GLN A 394 -9.06 -0.49 -13.42
N LEU A 395 -9.25 0.54 -12.57
CA LEU A 395 -8.99 0.48 -11.13
C LEU A 395 -9.80 -0.61 -10.41
N THR A 396 -11.02 -0.89 -10.88
CA THR A 396 -11.90 -1.89 -10.25
C THR A 396 -11.82 -3.25 -10.93
N LYS A 397 -11.04 -3.38 -12.01
CA LYS A 397 -10.83 -4.68 -12.65
C LYS A 397 -9.83 -5.48 -11.84
N ASN A 398 -10.20 -6.72 -11.57
CA ASN A 398 -9.28 -7.78 -11.23
C ASN A 398 -9.21 -8.74 -12.42
N PRO A 399 -8.35 -8.48 -13.42
CA PRO A 399 -8.30 -9.33 -14.60
C PRO A 399 -8.00 -10.78 -14.17
N LEU A 400 -8.80 -11.72 -14.67
CA LEU A 400 -8.47 -13.14 -14.58
C LEU A 400 -7.45 -13.45 -15.68
N GLY A 401 -6.39 -14.19 -15.37
CA GLY A 401 -5.33 -14.53 -16.31
C GLY A 401 -3.97 -13.96 -15.89
N VAL A 402 -3.30 -13.25 -16.81
CA VAL A 402 -1.89 -12.86 -16.66
C VAL A 402 -1.65 -11.96 -15.44
N PHE A 403 -2.46 -10.92 -15.22
CA PHE A 403 -2.29 -9.98 -14.11
C PHE A 403 -3.46 -10.04 -13.13
N ASN A 404 -3.16 -10.21 -11.84
CA ASN A 404 -4.16 -10.12 -10.76
C ASN A 404 -3.94 -8.84 -9.96
N THR A 405 -5.01 -8.31 -9.39
CA THR A 405 -4.89 -7.26 -8.38
C THR A 405 -4.10 -7.79 -7.19
N TYR A 406 -3.07 -7.07 -6.76
CA TYR A 406 -2.24 -7.48 -5.63
C TYR A 406 -2.55 -6.64 -4.38
N TYR A 407 -2.39 -5.32 -4.49
CA TYR A 407 -2.88 -4.39 -3.47
C TYR A 407 -3.44 -3.11 -4.09
N MET A 408 -4.30 -2.46 -3.33
CA MET A 408 -4.96 -1.22 -3.68
C MET A 408 -4.65 -0.16 -2.63
N ILE A 409 -4.51 1.09 -3.06
CA ILE A 409 -4.49 2.24 -2.17
C ILE A 409 -5.79 3.00 -2.36
N TYR A 410 -6.56 3.11 -1.30
CA TYR A 410 -7.75 3.94 -1.25
C TYR A 410 -7.47 5.23 -0.47
N MET A 411 -8.17 6.31 -0.84
CA MET A 411 -8.16 7.57 -0.14
C MET A 411 -9.49 7.80 0.58
N ARG A 412 -9.44 8.34 1.79
CA ARG A 412 -10.63 8.58 2.60
C ARG A 412 -11.53 9.63 1.96
N VAL A 413 -12.81 9.29 1.82
CA VAL A 413 -13.85 10.24 1.40
C VAL A 413 -14.19 11.11 2.61
N THR A 414 -13.84 12.39 2.56
CA THR A 414 -14.28 13.36 3.55
C THR A 414 -15.54 14.04 3.02
N ASN A 415 -16.67 13.91 3.73
CA ASN A 415 -17.85 14.72 3.46
C ASN A 415 -17.44 16.18 3.70
N ARG A 416 -17.27 16.95 2.62
CA ARG A 416 -17.07 18.40 2.70
C ARG A 416 -18.38 19.10 3.02
#